data_AF-A0A8T8X0J0-F1
#
_entry.id   AF-A0A8T8X0J0-F1
#
_cell.length_a   1.000
_cell.length_b   1.000
_cell.length_c   1.000
_cell.angle_alpha   90.00
_cell.angle_beta   90.00
_cell.angle_gamma   90.00
#
_symmetry.space_group_name_H-M   'P 1'
#
loop_
_entity.id
_entity.type
_entity.pdbx_description
1 polymer ?
#
loop_
_entity_poly.entity_id
_entity_poly.type
_entity_poly.pdbx_seq_one_letter_code
_entity_poly.pdbx_strand_id
1 'polypeptide(L)'
;MSIPSKPPTTVIIIGAGISGLVTACQLKRTYNLDNYCIYDRQPGVGGTWWVNRYPGCAVDVPGFCYTFSFAPNPDFREWFPSQAEILNYLTSVADRYDVTPHFTGNTDWVGAAWQDTTRTWVVTFRDLSTGQQFTQECRILISAVGALVNPLPFTAPGIERFEGEILHTARWREDVDLRGKKVAVIGNGASAVQLVPVISEQASHITQFMRTPHHIVPSTNYSITEAWRAIFRYLPFLLCLLRWAMFVYMETGFSQFQRSKEGRVHRASAEKSSREYVHKTAPEKYWDLLIPQYDFGCKRRLFDRGYSAALHRNNVRLTSDPIAEVKPRSIVTQSGEEIPADLILLATGFALTHYETHLRGRHGRTREEHWHQYGSKAAFKSIAMSGFPNFFYVLGPNSGGVHTSTTFQIESYVDMIIALIRPVLLNQAALVEVKVGSEREYTDELHAAIDRTVHDSSCSSFFIDKLTGKNWFLYPWNSLHLWRSTHWKISADWIYER
;
A
#
# COMPACT_ATOMS: atom_id res chain seq x y z
N MET A 1 17.82 11.15 -31.62
CA MET A 1 17.57 9.75 -31.98
C MET A 1 16.15 9.41 -31.58
N SER A 2 15.38 8.76 -32.45
CA SER A 2 14.00 8.34 -32.12
C SER A 2 14.03 7.28 -31.02
N ILE A 3 13.14 7.41 -30.03
CA ILE A 3 12.98 6.40 -28.99
C ILE A 3 12.50 5.09 -29.66
N PRO A 4 13.15 3.93 -29.43
CA PRO A 4 12.72 2.66 -29.99
C PRO A 4 11.29 2.31 -29.56
N SER A 5 10.51 1.67 -30.43
CA SER A 5 9.13 1.25 -30.11
C SER A 5 8.99 -0.27 -30.19
N LYS A 6 8.39 -0.89 -29.17
CA LYS A 6 8.00 -2.31 -29.16
C LYS A 6 6.66 -2.52 -29.90
N PRO A 7 6.37 -3.74 -30.36
CA PRO A 7 5.08 -4.07 -30.98
C PRO A 7 3.89 -3.70 -30.07
N PRO A 8 2.78 -3.19 -30.63
CA PRO A 8 1.58 -2.87 -29.86
C PRO A 8 1.00 -4.09 -29.15
N THR A 9 0.36 -3.86 -28.00
CA THR A 9 -0.35 -4.91 -27.24
C THR A 9 -1.78 -4.49 -26.89
N THR A 10 -2.63 -5.41 -26.45
CA THR A 10 -4.01 -5.05 -26.08
C THR A 10 -4.03 -4.33 -24.73
N VAL A 11 -3.34 -4.86 -23.72
CA VAL A 11 -3.34 -4.33 -22.35
C VAL A 11 -1.91 -4.19 -21.84
N ILE A 12 -1.59 -3.04 -21.26
CA ILE A 12 -0.37 -2.85 -20.45
C ILE A 12 -0.77 -2.67 -19.00
N ILE A 13 -0.14 -3.45 -18.11
CA ILE A 13 -0.27 -3.34 -16.65
C ILE A 13 1.06 -2.81 -16.11
N ILE A 14 1.02 -1.74 -15.32
CA ILE A 14 2.21 -1.15 -14.70
C ILE A 14 2.22 -1.49 -13.22
N GLY A 15 3.17 -2.33 -12.80
CA GLY A 15 3.31 -2.86 -11.45
C GLY A 15 2.91 -4.33 -11.39
N ALA A 16 3.78 -5.16 -10.82
CA ALA A 16 3.63 -6.60 -10.62
C ALA A 16 3.43 -6.97 -9.13
N GLY A 17 2.85 -6.05 -8.35
CA GLY A 17 2.33 -6.34 -7.02
C GLY A 17 1.00 -7.10 -7.05
N ILE A 18 0.37 -7.22 -5.88
CA ILE A 18 -0.97 -7.83 -5.72
C ILE A 18 -1.96 -7.28 -6.76
N SER A 19 -2.02 -5.95 -6.94
CA SER A 19 -2.90 -5.31 -7.92
C SER A 19 -2.68 -5.82 -9.35
N GLY A 20 -1.44 -5.82 -9.84
CA GLY A 20 -1.13 -6.25 -11.20
C GLY A 20 -1.32 -7.75 -11.41
N LEU A 21 -0.96 -8.56 -10.41
CA LEU A 21 -1.16 -10.01 -10.46
C LEU A 21 -2.65 -10.38 -10.50
N VAL A 22 -3.50 -9.73 -9.68
CA VAL A 22 -4.95 -9.95 -9.74
C VAL A 22 -5.50 -9.55 -11.11
N THR A 23 -5.09 -8.39 -11.65
CA THR A 23 -5.51 -7.96 -13.00
C THR A 23 -5.12 -8.99 -14.07
N ALA A 24 -3.87 -9.43 -14.09
CA ALA A 24 -3.39 -10.42 -15.06
C ALA A 24 -4.12 -11.77 -14.93
N CYS A 25 -4.28 -12.27 -13.70
CA CYS A 25 -5.05 -13.48 -13.44
C CYS A 25 -6.49 -13.35 -13.94
N GLN A 26 -7.15 -12.21 -13.71
CA GLN A 26 -8.53 -12.01 -14.17
C GLN A 26 -8.64 -11.88 -15.68
N LEU A 27 -7.67 -11.25 -16.37
CA LEU A 27 -7.61 -11.23 -17.84
C LEU A 27 -7.51 -12.65 -18.41
N LYS A 28 -6.62 -13.49 -17.86
CA LYS A 28 -6.49 -14.90 -18.24
C LYS A 28 -7.77 -15.69 -17.94
N ARG A 29 -8.28 -15.60 -16.71
CA ARG A 29 -9.45 -16.38 -16.27
C ARG A 29 -10.76 -16.01 -16.98
N THR A 30 -10.96 -14.73 -17.28
CA THR A 30 -12.23 -14.23 -17.82
C THR A 30 -12.26 -14.23 -19.34
N TYR A 31 -11.14 -13.92 -19.98
CA TYR A 31 -11.07 -13.73 -21.43
C TYR A 31 -10.08 -14.65 -22.13
N ASN A 32 -9.31 -15.46 -21.39
CA ASN A 32 -8.17 -16.20 -21.90
C ASN A 32 -7.26 -15.31 -22.76
N LEU A 33 -7.03 -14.07 -22.29
CA LEU A 33 -6.27 -13.06 -23.02
C LEU A 33 -4.77 -13.28 -22.77
N ASP A 34 -4.01 -13.51 -23.83
CA ASP A 34 -2.55 -13.61 -23.77
C ASP A 34 -1.83 -12.35 -24.33
N ASN A 35 -2.53 -11.50 -25.08
CA ASN A 35 -1.94 -10.26 -25.60
C ASN A 35 -1.95 -9.14 -24.56
N TYR A 36 -1.17 -9.30 -23.50
CA TYR A 36 -0.91 -8.26 -22.50
C TYR A 36 0.54 -8.31 -22.02
N CYS A 37 1.00 -7.21 -21.43
CA CYS A 37 2.33 -7.12 -20.79
C CYS A 37 2.21 -6.50 -19.39
N ILE A 38 3.08 -6.94 -18.48
CA ILE A 38 3.27 -6.37 -17.14
C ILE A 38 4.69 -5.82 -17.05
N TYR A 39 4.83 -4.55 -16.68
CA TYR A 39 6.12 -3.93 -16.43
C TYR A 39 6.27 -3.56 -14.95
N ASP A 40 7.40 -3.89 -14.33
CA ASP A 40 7.74 -3.46 -12.97
C ASP A 40 9.19 -3.03 -12.88
N ARG A 41 9.47 -2.06 -12.00
CA ARG A 41 10.83 -1.63 -11.67
C ARG A 41 11.65 -2.73 -10.99
N GLN A 42 10.98 -3.63 -10.28
CA GLN A 42 11.61 -4.74 -9.61
C GLN A 42 11.88 -5.88 -10.59
N PRO A 43 12.95 -6.67 -10.37
CA PRO A 43 13.28 -7.81 -11.23
C PRO A 43 12.30 -8.99 -11.07
N GLY A 44 11.43 -8.99 -10.05
CA GLY A 44 10.48 -10.07 -9.82
C GLY A 44 9.12 -9.57 -9.31
N VAL A 45 8.13 -10.47 -9.35
CA VAL A 45 6.75 -10.19 -8.95
C VAL A 45 6.60 -10.12 -7.42
N GLY A 46 5.56 -9.42 -6.94
CA GLY A 46 5.20 -9.35 -5.52
C GLY A 46 5.09 -7.93 -4.96
N GLY A 47 5.64 -6.93 -5.66
CA GLY A 47 5.52 -5.51 -5.29
C GLY A 47 6.02 -5.22 -3.87
N THR A 48 5.13 -4.78 -2.98
CA THR A 48 5.45 -4.56 -1.55
C THR A 48 6.20 -5.72 -0.93
N TRP A 49 5.78 -6.96 -1.24
CA TRP A 49 6.36 -8.17 -0.68
C TRP A 49 7.64 -8.61 -1.39
N TRP A 50 7.94 -8.06 -2.57
CA TRP A 50 9.27 -8.22 -3.17
C TRP A 50 10.30 -7.31 -2.48
N VAL A 51 9.89 -6.06 -2.22
CA VAL A 51 10.77 -4.96 -1.81
C VAL A 51 11.06 -4.92 -0.31
N ASN A 52 10.07 -5.19 0.54
CA ASN A 52 10.20 -5.01 2.00
C ASN A 52 10.70 -6.30 2.67
N ARG A 53 12.02 -6.51 2.67
CA ARG A 53 12.65 -7.74 3.22
C ARG A 53 13.27 -7.56 4.61
N TYR A 54 12.92 -6.49 5.30
CA TYR A 54 13.45 -6.23 6.64
C TYR A 54 12.94 -7.28 7.65
N PRO A 55 13.74 -7.62 8.69
CA PRO A 55 13.37 -8.65 9.64
C PRO A 55 12.10 -8.27 10.41
N GLY A 56 11.20 -9.25 10.58
CA GLY A 56 9.89 -9.03 11.21
C GLY A 56 8.79 -8.54 10.27
N CYS A 57 9.09 -8.25 8.99
CA CYS A 57 8.07 -7.85 8.03
C CYS A 57 7.01 -8.95 7.85
N ALA A 58 5.75 -8.61 8.15
CA ALA A 58 4.61 -9.51 8.11
C ALA A 58 3.31 -8.76 7.81
N VAL A 59 2.27 -9.50 7.48
CA VAL A 59 0.93 -8.92 7.24
C VAL A 59 0.23 -8.56 8.54
N ASP A 60 -0.59 -7.51 8.51
CA ASP A 60 -1.36 -7.02 9.67
C ASP A 60 -2.82 -7.52 9.69
N VAL A 61 -3.25 -8.20 8.64
CA VAL A 61 -4.57 -8.84 8.52
C VAL A 61 -4.42 -10.36 8.44
N PRO A 62 -5.40 -11.16 8.91
CA PRO A 62 -5.29 -12.61 8.83
C PRO A 62 -5.00 -13.08 7.39
N GLY A 63 -4.02 -13.98 7.22
CA GLY A 63 -3.56 -14.47 5.93
C GLY A 63 -4.69 -15.06 5.08
N PHE A 64 -5.71 -15.65 5.71
CA PHE A 64 -6.92 -16.16 5.06
C PHE A 64 -7.68 -15.07 4.27
N CYS A 65 -7.59 -13.80 4.71
CA CYS A 65 -8.20 -12.64 4.07
C CYS A 65 -7.21 -11.88 3.15
N TYR A 66 -5.94 -12.28 3.14
CA TYR A 66 -4.88 -11.67 2.35
C TYR A 66 -4.44 -12.54 1.15
N THR A 67 -5.26 -13.51 0.79
CA THR A 67 -5.19 -14.29 -0.45
C THR A 67 -6.22 -13.78 -1.46
N PHE A 68 -6.03 -14.15 -2.73
CA PHE A 68 -7.02 -13.94 -3.78
C PHE A 68 -8.20 -14.86 -3.55
N SER A 69 -9.41 -14.34 -3.73
CA SER A 69 -10.66 -15.10 -3.56
C SER A 69 -10.70 -16.37 -4.43
N PHE A 70 -10.06 -16.31 -5.60
CA PHE A 70 -9.98 -17.42 -6.56
C PHE A 70 -8.78 -18.35 -6.38
N ALA A 71 -7.83 -17.99 -5.50
CA ALA A 71 -6.64 -18.79 -5.22
C ALA A 71 -6.32 -18.77 -3.70
N PRO A 72 -7.21 -19.33 -2.85
CA PRO A 72 -6.94 -19.40 -1.42
C PRO A 72 -5.69 -20.26 -1.13
N ASN A 73 -4.98 -19.92 -0.05
CA ASN A 73 -3.78 -20.64 0.39
C ASN A 73 -4.04 -21.35 1.73
N PRO A 74 -4.09 -22.69 1.75
CA PRO A 74 -4.27 -23.46 2.97
C PRO A 74 -2.98 -23.70 3.76
N ASP A 75 -1.82 -23.32 3.22
CA ASP A 75 -0.50 -23.76 3.71
C ASP A 75 0.25 -22.72 4.54
N PHE A 76 -0.36 -21.57 4.82
CA PHE A 76 0.24 -20.59 5.74
C PHE A 76 0.50 -21.22 7.11
N ARG A 77 1.66 -20.87 7.68
CA ARG A 77 2.10 -21.42 8.97
C ARG A 77 1.55 -20.66 10.15
N GLU A 78 1.18 -19.42 9.94
CA GLU A 78 0.71 -18.52 10.98
C GLU A 78 -0.51 -17.73 10.50
N TRP A 79 -1.30 -17.23 11.45
CA TRP A 79 -2.46 -16.39 11.15
C TRP A 79 -2.06 -15.11 10.41
N PHE A 80 -0.88 -14.59 10.68
CA PHE A 80 -0.35 -13.41 10.02
C PHE A 80 1.00 -13.75 9.37
N PRO A 81 0.97 -14.31 8.15
CA PRO A 81 2.16 -14.80 7.46
C PRO A 81 3.27 -13.76 7.33
N SER A 82 4.50 -14.25 7.38
CA SER A 82 5.70 -13.47 7.10
C SER A 82 5.73 -12.94 5.67
N GLN A 83 6.57 -11.92 5.41
CA GLN A 83 6.80 -11.43 4.05
C GLN A 83 7.22 -12.55 3.08
N ALA A 84 8.10 -13.45 3.51
CA ALA A 84 8.56 -14.56 2.69
C ALA A 84 7.42 -15.50 2.29
N GLU A 85 6.51 -15.83 3.21
CA GLU A 85 5.33 -16.65 2.90
C GLU A 85 4.39 -15.97 1.92
N ILE A 86 4.15 -14.65 2.07
CA ILE A 86 3.32 -13.91 1.13
C ILE A 86 3.97 -13.83 -0.25
N LEU A 87 5.27 -13.57 -0.33
CA LEU A 87 5.99 -13.52 -1.60
C LEU A 87 5.94 -14.87 -2.33
N ASN A 88 6.16 -15.97 -1.60
CA ASN A 88 6.05 -17.33 -2.13
C ASN A 88 4.63 -17.62 -2.64
N TYR A 89 3.60 -17.22 -1.88
CA TYR A 89 2.22 -17.33 -2.32
C TYR A 89 1.98 -16.57 -3.64
N LEU A 90 2.37 -15.30 -3.73
CA LEU A 90 2.14 -14.48 -4.93
C LEU A 90 2.88 -15.03 -6.15
N THR A 91 4.12 -15.50 -5.97
CA THR A 91 4.89 -16.14 -7.04
C THR A 91 4.22 -17.43 -7.51
N SER A 92 3.78 -18.28 -6.58
CA SER A 92 3.07 -19.53 -6.92
C SER A 92 1.77 -19.30 -7.68
N VAL A 93 1.07 -18.19 -7.40
CA VAL A 93 -0.15 -17.82 -8.12
C VAL A 93 0.19 -17.28 -9.51
N ALA A 94 1.23 -16.45 -9.63
CA ALA A 94 1.70 -15.97 -10.93
C ALA A 94 2.03 -17.13 -11.87
N ASP A 95 2.71 -18.17 -11.37
CA ASP A 95 3.03 -19.37 -12.14
C ASP A 95 1.78 -20.20 -12.46
N ARG A 96 0.87 -20.41 -11.49
CA ARG A 96 -0.37 -21.18 -11.69
C ARG A 96 -1.28 -20.59 -12.77
N TYR A 97 -1.32 -19.27 -12.89
CA TYR A 97 -2.14 -18.56 -13.86
C TYR A 97 -1.38 -18.11 -15.11
N ASP A 98 -0.15 -18.62 -15.31
CA ASP A 98 0.65 -18.35 -16.50
C ASP A 98 0.89 -16.84 -16.74
N VAL A 99 1.14 -16.10 -15.66
CA VAL A 99 1.38 -14.65 -15.70
C VAL A 99 2.85 -14.34 -16.00
N THR A 100 3.77 -15.21 -15.55
CA THR A 100 5.22 -15.03 -15.64
C THR A 100 5.72 -14.73 -17.07
N PRO A 101 5.21 -15.36 -18.16
CA PRO A 101 5.63 -15.03 -19.53
C PRO A 101 5.31 -13.59 -19.97
N HIS A 102 4.35 -12.93 -19.33
CA HIS A 102 3.92 -11.57 -19.67
C HIS A 102 4.65 -10.50 -18.86
N PHE A 103 5.51 -10.89 -17.91
CA PHE A 103 6.20 -10.01 -17.00
C PHE A 103 7.56 -9.56 -17.53
N THR A 104 7.86 -8.27 -17.42
CA THR A 104 9.17 -7.69 -17.65
C THR A 104 9.56 -6.82 -16.46
N GLY A 105 10.54 -7.29 -15.69
CA GLY A 105 11.12 -6.56 -14.56
C GLY A 105 12.16 -5.52 -15.00
N ASN A 106 12.80 -4.87 -14.01
CA ASN A 106 13.82 -3.85 -14.21
C ASN A 106 13.41 -2.74 -15.19
N THR A 107 12.13 -2.41 -15.23
CA THR A 107 11.56 -1.44 -16.18
C THR A 107 10.72 -0.41 -15.44
N ASP A 108 11.16 0.83 -15.42
CA ASP A 108 10.44 1.92 -14.76
C ASP A 108 9.52 2.66 -15.74
N TRP A 109 8.35 3.07 -15.24
CA TRP A 109 7.37 3.80 -16.04
C TRP A 109 7.68 5.30 -16.03
N VAL A 110 7.96 5.86 -17.21
CA VAL A 110 8.34 7.27 -17.38
C VAL A 110 7.11 8.14 -17.65
N GLY A 111 6.15 7.62 -18.42
CA GLY A 111 4.91 8.33 -18.71
C GLY A 111 4.04 7.65 -19.74
N ALA A 112 2.85 8.20 -19.98
CA ALA A 112 1.98 7.75 -21.06
C ALA A 112 1.15 8.91 -21.64
N ALA A 113 0.86 8.83 -22.93
CA ALA A 113 0.05 9.81 -23.64
C ALA A 113 -1.00 9.12 -24.53
N TRP A 114 -2.25 9.50 -24.36
CA TRP A 114 -3.35 9.08 -25.22
C TRP A 114 -3.19 9.66 -26.63
N GLN A 115 -3.47 8.84 -27.63
CA GLN A 115 -3.48 9.22 -29.04
C GLN A 115 -4.92 9.23 -29.53
N ASP A 116 -5.49 10.42 -29.77
CA ASP A 116 -6.88 10.55 -30.24
C ASP A 116 -7.09 9.93 -31.64
N THR A 117 -6.04 9.88 -32.47
CA THR A 117 -6.09 9.35 -33.85
C THR A 117 -6.16 7.82 -33.89
N THR A 118 -5.31 7.15 -33.10
CA THR A 118 -5.24 5.67 -33.05
C THR A 118 -6.10 5.07 -31.95
N ARG A 119 -6.59 5.92 -31.02
CA ARG A 119 -7.34 5.51 -29.82
C ARG A 119 -6.56 4.50 -28.97
N THR A 120 -5.26 4.75 -28.84
CA THR A 120 -4.32 3.96 -28.04
C THR A 120 -3.54 4.85 -27.09
N TRP A 121 -2.94 4.23 -26.09
CA TRP A 121 -1.93 4.83 -25.23
C TRP A 121 -0.55 4.54 -25.80
N VAL A 122 0.29 5.56 -25.95
CA VAL A 122 1.73 5.41 -26.13
C VAL A 122 2.37 5.50 -24.76
N VAL A 123 2.97 4.40 -24.28
CA VAL A 123 3.57 4.30 -22.96
C VAL A 123 5.09 4.35 -23.10
N THR A 124 5.75 5.21 -22.31
CA THR A 124 7.20 5.35 -22.27
C THR A 124 7.76 4.67 -21.04
N PHE A 125 8.77 3.83 -21.25
CA PHE A 125 9.47 3.08 -20.22
C PHE A 125 10.96 3.41 -20.24
N ARG A 126 11.63 3.11 -19.13
CA ARG A 126 13.08 3.11 -19.00
C ARG A 126 13.55 1.76 -18.51
N ASP A 127 14.41 1.12 -19.28
CA ASP A 127 15.15 -0.05 -18.83
C ASP A 127 16.15 0.41 -17.76
N LEU A 128 16.05 -0.14 -16.55
CA LEU A 128 16.88 0.24 -15.40
C LEU A 128 18.28 -0.37 -15.45
N SER A 129 18.50 -1.41 -16.27
CA SER A 129 19.81 -2.03 -16.47
C SER A 129 20.65 -1.27 -17.49
N THR A 130 20.03 -0.74 -18.55
CA THR A 130 20.74 -0.02 -19.64
C THR A 130 20.55 1.50 -19.58
N GLY A 131 19.56 1.99 -18.85
CA GLY A 131 19.16 3.40 -18.84
C GLY A 131 18.41 3.87 -20.10
N GLN A 132 18.26 2.99 -21.11
CA GLN A 132 17.62 3.36 -22.37
C GLN A 132 16.09 3.45 -22.21
N GLN A 133 15.50 4.44 -22.88
CA GLN A 133 14.05 4.54 -22.97
C GLN A 133 13.53 3.81 -24.20
N PHE A 134 12.32 3.28 -24.10
CA PHE A 134 11.56 2.73 -25.23
C PHE A 134 10.07 3.02 -25.04
N THR A 135 9.30 2.95 -26.13
CA THR A 135 7.85 3.09 -26.10
C THR A 135 7.15 1.78 -26.43
N GLN A 136 5.90 1.65 -25.99
CA GLN A 136 4.99 0.60 -26.45
C GLN A 136 3.57 1.14 -26.50
N GLU A 137 2.86 0.82 -27.58
CA GLU A 137 1.45 1.18 -27.71
C GLU A 137 0.54 0.12 -27.09
N CYS A 138 -0.55 0.57 -26.45
CA CYS A 138 -1.61 -0.33 -25.99
C CYS A 138 -3.01 0.27 -26.09
N ARG A 139 -4.02 -0.59 -26.20
CA ARG A 139 -5.43 -0.14 -26.22
C ARG A 139 -5.92 0.25 -24.84
N ILE A 140 -5.52 -0.51 -23.82
CA ILE A 140 -5.92 -0.34 -22.42
C ILE A 140 -4.67 -0.23 -21.55
N LEU A 141 -4.63 0.78 -20.68
CA LEU A 141 -3.52 1.02 -19.77
C LEU A 141 -4.01 0.92 -18.32
N ILE A 142 -3.42 0.02 -17.54
CA ILE A 142 -3.78 -0.21 -16.14
C ILE A 142 -2.60 0.12 -15.24
N SER A 143 -2.75 1.16 -14.42
CA SER A 143 -1.78 1.54 -13.40
C SER A 143 -2.05 0.78 -12.10
N ALA A 144 -1.20 -0.21 -11.83
CA ALA A 144 -1.17 -1.02 -10.61
C ALA A 144 0.08 -0.71 -9.74
N VAL A 145 0.60 0.52 -9.84
CA VAL A 145 1.87 0.96 -9.23
C VAL A 145 1.89 0.91 -7.71
N GLY A 146 0.72 0.94 -7.05
CA GLY A 146 0.61 0.99 -5.59
C GLY A 146 1.04 2.34 -4.99
N ALA A 147 0.71 2.57 -3.73
CA ALA A 147 0.90 3.87 -3.09
C ALA A 147 2.09 3.99 -2.13
N LEU A 148 2.54 2.87 -1.55
CA LEU A 148 3.58 2.83 -0.51
C LEU A 148 4.84 2.15 -1.06
N VAL A 149 5.45 2.78 -2.07
CA VAL A 149 6.54 2.16 -2.86
C VAL A 149 7.85 2.92 -2.75
N ASN A 150 7.79 4.25 -2.80
CA ASN A 150 8.97 5.11 -2.77
C ASN A 150 9.33 5.41 -1.30
N PRO A 151 10.51 4.99 -0.79
CA PRO A 151 10.93 5.30 0.57
C PRO A 151 10.95 6.81 0.82
N LEU A 152 10.53 7.25 2.01
CA LEU A 152 10.67 8.65 2.37
C LEU A 152 12.14 8.92 2.74
N PRO A 153 12.87 9.76 2.00
CA PRO A 153 14.26 10.05 2.31
C PRO A 153 14.36 10.71 3.69
N PHE A 154 15.44 10.39 4.40
CA PHE A 154 15.77 11.05 5.65
C PHE A 154 16.86 12.09 5.38
N THR A 155 16.62 13.31 5.84
CA THR A 155 17.56 14.42 5.74
C THR A 155 17.77 15.01 7.12
N ALA A 156 19.02 15.15 7.53
CA ALA A 156 19.43 15.87 8.73
C ALA A 156 20.77 16.57 8.45
N PRO A 157 21.07 17.70 9.10
CA PRO A 157 22.39 18.33 8.97
C PRO A 157 23.50 17.32 9.26
N GLY A 158 24.49 17.21 8.37
CA GLY A 158 25.65 16.33 8.56
C GLY A 158 25.45 14.85 8.23
N ILE A 159 24.27 14.44 7.76
CA ILE A 159 23.99 13.05 7.39
C ILE A 159 24.96 12.51 6.33
N GLU A 160 25.42 13.37 5.42
CA GLU A 160 26.40 13.05 4.38
C GLU A 160 27.80 12.72 4.91
N ARG A 161 28.09 13.08 6.17
CA ARG A 161 29.37 12.81 6.85
C ARG A 161 29.33 11.56 7.73
N PHE A 162 28.17 10.90 7.86
CA PHE A 162 28.06 9.68 8.64
C PHE A 162 28.91 8.58 8.00
N GLU A 163 29.86 8.02 8.77
CA GLU A 163 30.77 6.98 8.31
C GLU A 163 30.19 5.56 8.47
N GLY A 164 29.09 5.43 9.21
CA GLY A 164 28.35 4.19 9.34
C GLY A 164 27.41 3.95 8.15
N GLU A 165 26.69 2.84 8.21
CA GLU A 165 25.72 2.51 7.17
C GLU A 165 24.38 3.22 7.42
N ILE A 166 23.70 3.65 6.36
CA ILE A 166 22.32 4.15 6.41
C ILE A 166 21.47 3.25 5.53
N LEU A 167 20.46 2.60 6.12
CA LEU A 167 19.61 1.66 5.42
C LEU A 167 18.14 1.95 5.67
N HIS A 168 17.35 2.03 4.61
CA HIS A 168 15.89 2.11 4.74
C HIS A 168 15.26 0.72 4.77
N THR A 169 14.23 0.51 5.59
CA THR A 169 13.54 -0.80 5.72
C THR A 169 13.03 -1.35 4.38
N ALA A 170 12.49 -0.48 3.53
CA ALA A 170 12.08 -0.80 2.15
C ALA A 170 13.24 -1.02 1.14
N ARG A 171 14.50 -0.98 1.56
CA ARG A 171 15.69 -1.28 0.73
C ARG A 171 16.64 -2.20 1.49
N TRP A 172 16.08 -3.08 2.30
CA TRP A 172 16.84 -3.96 3.18
C TRP A 172 17.83 -4.82 2.40
N ARG A 173 19.05 -4.96 2.92
CA ARG A 173 20.07 -5.87 2.37
C ARG A 173 20.25 -7.06 3.31
N GLU A 174 20.36 -8.25 2.75
CA GLU A 174 20.48 -9.50 3.52
C GLU A 174 21.85 -9.66 4.20
N ASP A 175 22.85 -8.89 3.79
CA ASP A 175 24.23 -8.93 4.28
C ASP A 175 24.51 -8.05 5.51
N VAL A 176 23.50 -7.33 6.04
CA VAL A 176 23.69 -6.44 7.19
C VAL A 176 23.89 -7.24 8.48
N ASP A 177 25.09 -7.13 9.06
CA ASP A 177 25.38 -7.64 10.40
C ASP A 177 25.04 -6.60 11.47
N LEU A 178 24.18 -6.99 12.42
CA LEU A 178 23.76 -6.15 13.54
C LEU A 178 24.53 -6.46 14.83
N ARG A 179 25.26 -7.57 14.88
CA ARG A 179 25.93 -8.04 16.12
C ARG A 179 26.98 -7.05 16.57
N GLY A 180 26.93 -6.69 17.85
CA GLY A 180 27.88 -5.74 18.43
C GLY A 180 27.68 -4.27 18.01
N LYS A 181 26.81 -3.98 17.03
CA LYS A 181 26.60 -2.61 16.53
C LYS A 181 25.69 -1.80 17.45
N LYS A 182 25.91 -0.48 17.47
CA LYS A 182 24.99 0.51 18.04
C LYS A 182 24.10 1.03 16.92
N VAL A 183 22.80 0.83 17.04
CA VAL A 183 21.84 1.07 15.97
C VAL A 183 20.91 2.22 16.33
N ALA A 184 20.84 3.23 15.47
CA ALA A 184 19.82 4.27 15.55
C ALA A 184 18.64 3.89 14.63
N VAL A 185 17.42 3.78 15.18
CA VAL A 185 16.21 3.52 14.40
C VAL A 185 15.41 4.81 14.30
N ILE A 186 15.20 5.32 13.10
CA ILE A 186 14.46 6.58 12.89
C ILE A 186 13.05 6.26 12.42
N GLY A 187 12.07 6.53 13.28
CA GLY A 187 10.65 6.28 13.04
C GLY A 187 10.04 5.27 14.01
N ASN A 188 8.72 5.33 14.13
CA ASN A 188 7.95 4.50 15.06
C ASN A 188 6.62 3.99 14.46
N GLY A 189 6.54 3.94 13.12
CA GLY A 189 5.41 3.35 12.40
C GLY A 189 5.46 1.82 12.35
N ALA A 190 4.63 1.23 11.50
CA ALA A 190 4.49 -0.23 11.37
C ALA A 190 5.83 -0.95 11.10
N SER A 191 6.67 -0.42 10.21
CA SER A 191 7.99 -1.01 9.94
C SER A 191 8.89 -1.03 11.16
N ALA A 192 8.89 0.01 12.00
CA ALA A 192 9.71 0.06 13.21
C ALA A 192 9.21 -0.92 14.27
N VAL A 193 7.89 -0.98 14.49
CA VAL A 193 7.27 -1.90 15.46
C VAL A 193 7.52 -3.36 15.12
N GLN A 194 7.59 -3.70 13.83
CA GLN A 194 7.96 -5.04 13.38
C GLN A 194 9.47 -5.31 13.45
N LEU A 195 10.29 -4.30 13.13
CA LEU A 195 11.75 -4.43 13.06
C LEU A 195 12.41 -4.52 14.44
N VAL A 196 12.10 -3.56 15.33
CA VAL A 196 12.77 -3.37 16.62
C VAL A 196 12.81 -4.64 17.48
N PRO A 197 11.72 -5.43 17.62
CA PRO A 197 11.76 -6.68 18.36
C PRO A 197 12.85 -7.62 17.88
N VAL A 198 12.93 -7.86 16.57
CA VAL A 198 13.85 -8.83 15.97
C VAL A 198 15.30 -8.35 16.06
N ILE A 199 15.56 -7.07 15.80
CA ILE A 199 16.93 -6.53 15.85
C ILE A 199 17.44 -6.35 17.28
N SER A 200 16.56 -6.22 18.27
CA SER A 200 16.92 -6.05 19.69
C SER A 200 17.58 -7.28 20.32
N GLU A 201 17.43 -8.44 19.67
CA GLU A 201 18.10 -9.68 20.06
C GLU A 201 19.56 -9.74 19.56
N GLN A 202 19.93 -8.90 18.59
CA GLN A 202 21.21 -8.96 17.88
C GLN A 202 22.09 -7.73 18.14
N ALA A 203 21.51 -6.54 18.13
CA ALA A 203 22.23 -5.27 18.29
C ALA A 203 22.73 -5.07 19.73
N SER A 204 23.92 -4.48 19.88
CA SER A 204 24.46 -4.20 21.21
C SER A 204 23.65 -3.13 21.94
N HIS A 205 23.20 -2.10 21.21
CA HIS A 205 22.36 -1.00 21.69
C HIS A 205 21.48 -0.51 20.55
N ILE A 206 20.24 -0.16 20.86
CA ILE A 206 19.28 0.46 19.96
C ILE A 206 18.79 1.75 20.59
N THR A 207 18.91 2.85 19.85
CA THR A 207 18.17 4.08 20.16
C THR A 207 17.14 4.34 19.07
N GLN A 208 15.87 4.24 19.41
CA GLN A 208 14.76 4.52 18.53
C GLN A 208 14.28 5.96 18.72
N PHE A 209 14.32 6.73 17.64
CA PHE A 209 13.81 8.09 17.56
C PHE A 209 12.38 8.06 17.06
N MET A 210 11.46 8.55 17.88
CA MET A 210 10.06 8.66 17.53
C MET A 210 9.59 10.10 17.51
N ARG A 211 8.57 10.41 16.70
CA ARG A 211 8.02 11.77 16.62
C ARG A 211 6.60 11.87 17.15
N THR A 212 5.74 10.94 16.74
CA THR A 212 4.34 10.95 17.16
C THR A 212 3.94 9.55 17.54
N PRO A 213 3.41 9.31 18.76
CA PRO A 213 2.91 7.99 19.15
C PRO A 213 1.82 7.48 18.22
N HIS A 214 1.65 6.17 18.18
CA HIS A 214 0.54 5.52 17.51
C HIS A 214 -0.26 4.68 18.50
N HIS A 215 -1.56 4.52 18.24
CA HIS A 215 -2.39 3.59 19.01
C HIS A 215 -1.89 2.16 18.79
N ILE A 216 -1.47 1.52 19.87
CA ILE A 216 -0.98 0.13 19.89
C ILE A 216 -2.14 -0.80 20.25
N VAL A 217 -2.33 -1.85 19.48
CA VAL A 217 -3.37 -2.86 19.70
C VAL A 217 -2.74 -4.24 19.90
N PRO A 218 -3.30 -5.08 20.80
CA PRO A 218 -2.81 -6.44 21.00
C PRO A 218 -2.91 -7.26 19.72
N SER A 219 -1.85 -7.99 19.37
CA SER A 219 -1.85 -8.91 18.24
C SER A 219 -1.06 -10.16 18.60
N THR A 220 -1.74 -11.30 18.68
CA THR A 220 -1.08 -12.60 18.83
C THR A 220 -1.03 -13.27 17.47
N ASN A 221 0.16 -13.68 17.05
CA ASN A 221 0.33 -14.48 15.84
C ASN A 221 0.26 -15.97 16.19
N TYR A 222 -0.90 -16.57 15.96
CA TYR A 222 -1.11 -17.98 16.27
C TYR A 222 -0.52 -18.87 15.16
N SER A 223 0.23 -19.89 15.54
CA SER A 223 0.65 -20.94 14.62
C SER A 223 -0.57 -21.77 14.18
N ILE A 224 -0.68 -22.00 12.88
CA ILE A 224 -1.61 -22.95 12.29
C ILE A 224 -0.89 -24.31 12.34
N THR A 225 -1.54 -25.34 12.86
CA THR A 225 -0.91 -26.67 12.93
C THR A 225 -1.02 -27.39 11.58
N GLU A 226 -0.19 -28.41 11.35
CA GLU A 226 -0.32 -29.25 10.13
C GLU A 226 -1.70 -29.91 10.02
N ALA A 227 -2.32 -30.27 11.15
CA ALA A 227 -3.68 -30.82 11.15
C ALA A 227 -4.70 -29.81 10.59
N TRP A 228 -4.63 -28.54 11.00
CA TRP A 228 -5.49 -27.48 10.46
C TRP A 228 -5.19 -27.19 8.98
N ARG A 229 -3.92 -27.13 8.59
CA ARG A 229 -3.55 -26.98 7.16
C ARG A 229 -4.07 -28.14 6.31
N ALA A 230 -3.98 -29.38 6.79
CA ALA A 230 -4.53 -30.53 6.11
C ALA A 230 -6.06 -30.45 5.98
N ILE A 231 -6.77 -30.03 7.03
CA ILE A 231 -8.22 -29.78 6.98
C ILE A 231 -8.53 -28.75 5.90
N PHE A 232 -7.82 -27.63 5.84
CA PHE A 232 -8.05 -26.60 4.81
C PHE A 232 -7.75 -27.09 3.39
N ARG A 233 -6.76 -27.98 3.21
CA ARG A 233 -6.45 -28.61 1.92
C ARG A 233 -7.56 -29.56 1.45
N TYR A 234 -8.08 -30.41 2.33
CA TYR A 234 -9.08 -31.43 1.96
C TYR A 234 -10.54 -30.95 2.07
N LEU A 235 -10.81 -29.93 2.87
CA LEU A 235 -12.14 -29.33 3.08
C LEU A 235 -12.08 -27.81 2.81
N PRO A 236 -11.89 -27.38 1.55
CA PRO A 236 -11.64 -25.97 1.21
C PRO A 236 -12.79 -25.03 1.60
N PHE A 237 -14.02 -25.54 1.72
CA PHE A 237 -15.15 -24.74 2.19
C PHE A 237 -14.97 -24.20 3.62
N LEU A 238 -14.23 -24.92 4.49
CA LEU A 238 -13.95 -24.47 5.85
C LEU A 238 -13.01 -23.25 5.85
N LEU A 239 -12.03 -23.24 4.95
CA LEU A 239 -11.15 -22.08 4.76
C LEU A 239 -11.95 -20.87 4.22
N CYS A 240 -12.88 -21.10 3.29
CA CYS A 240 -13.79 -20.06 2.82
C CYS A 240 -14.70 -19.52 3.95
N LEU A 241 -15.26 -20.40 4.79
CA LEU A 241 -16.08 -20.00 5.93
C LEU A 241 -15.27 -19.17 6.94
N LEU A 242 -14.04 -19.60 7.25
CA LEU A 242 -13.13 -18.85 8.13
C LEU A 242 -12.80 -17.48 7.55
N ARG A 243 -12.47 -17.41 6.25
CA ARG A 243 -12.25 -16.13 5.55
C ARG A 243 -13.47 -15.22 5.64
N TRP A 244 -14.68 -15.75 5.44
CA TRP A 244 -15.93 -14.98 5.54
C TRP A 244 -16.18 -14.49 6.97
N ALA A 245 -16.02 -15.35 7.97
CA ALA A 245 -16.16 -14.97 9.37
C ALA A 245 -15.16 -13.87 9.78
N MET A 246 -13.91 -13.97 9.33
CA MET A 246 -12.88 -12.95 9.58
C MET A 246 -13.19 -11.64 8.84
N PHE A 247 -13.71 -11.71 7.61
CA PHE A 247 -14.17 -10.52 6.89
C PHE A 247 -15.29 -9.81 7.65
N VAL A 248 -16.32 -10.53 8.10
CA VAL A 248 -17.42 -9.96 8.89
C VAL A 248 -16.90 -9.34 10.19
N TYR A 249 -16.00 -10.02 10.90
CA TYR A 249 -15.36 -9.48 12.11
C TYR A 249 -14.62 -8.16 11.83
N MET A 250 -13.76 -8.11 10.82
CA MET A 250 -13.04 -6.89 10.46
C MET A 250 -13.98 -5.75 10.01
N GLU A 251 -15.06 -6.08 9.30
CA GLU A 251 -16.05 -5.11 8.85
C GLU A 251 -16.73 -4.38 10.02
N THR A 252 -16.91 -5.04 11.17
CA THR A 252 -17.46 -4.38 12.39
C THR A 252 -16.61 -3.19 12.86
N GLY A 253 -15.30 -3.21 12.56
CA GLY A 253 -14.36 -2.14 12.88
C GLY A 253 -14.63 -0.83 12.15
N PHE A 254 -15.41 -0.84 11.07
CA PHE A 254 -15.75 0.37 10.30
C PHE A 254 -16.40 1.47 11.14
N SER A 255 -17.25 1.08 12.10
CA SER A 255 -17.97 1.99 12.98
C SER A 255 -17.05 2.96 13.74
N GLN A 256 -15.83 2.52 14.07
CA GLN A 256 -14.83 3.32 14.79
C GLN A 256 -14.42 4.57 13.99
N PHE A 257 -14.51 4.55 12.66
CA PHE A 257 -14.05 5.66 11.83
C PHE A 257 -15.12 6.74 11.63
N GLN A 258 -16.37 6.49 12.03
CA GLN A 258 -17.51 7.40 11.81
C GLN A 258 -17.65 8.43 12.92
N ARG A 259 -17.98 9.69 12.62
CA ARG A 259 -18.21 10.76 13.63
C ARG A 259 -19.58 10.70 14.33
N SER A 260 -20.37 9.68 14.03
CA SER A 260 -21.65 9.39 14.69
C SER A 260 -21.47 9.19 16.20
N LYS A 261 -22.57 9.26 16.96
CA LYS A 261 -22.57 9.00 18.41
C LYS A 261 -21.99 7.63 18.73
N GLU A 262 -22.40 6.60 17.98
CA GLU A 262 -21.90 5.23 18.11
C GLU A 262 -20.39 5.16 17.81
N GLY A 263 -19.94 5.78 16.72
CA GLY A 263 -18.52 5.76 16.37
C GLY A 263 -17.63 6.42 17.42
N ARG A 264 -18.09 7.50 18.06
CA ARG A 264 -17.38 8.10 19.21
C ARG A 264 -17.25 7.15 20.39
N VAL A 265 -18.31 6.41 20.73
CA VAL A 265 -18.29 5.41 21.81
C VAL A 265 -17.31 4.29 21.48
N HIS A 266 -17.35 3.77 20.25
CA HIS A 266 -16.44 2.71 19.82
C HIS A 266 -14.98 3.16 19.79
N ARG A 267 -14.70 4.42 19.40
CA ARG A 267 -13.35 5.00 19.49
C ARG A 267 -12.88 5.14 20.92
N ALA A 268 -13.68 5.75 21.79
CA ALA A 268 -13.30 5.94 23.19
C ALA A 268 -13.00 4.59 23.88
N SER A 269 -13.77 3.54 23.55
CA SER A 269 -13.50 2.17 24.01
C SER A 269 -12.18 1.62 23.48
N ALA A 270 -11.88 1.83 22.20
CA ALA A 270 -10.63 1.40 21.58
C ALA A 270 -9.41 2.17 22.10
N GLU A 271 -9.53 3.48 22.33
CA GLU A 271 -8.50 4.33 22.97
C GLU A 271 -8.20 3.87 24.38
N LYS A 272 -9.26 3.61 25.17
CA LYS A 272 -9.12 3.06 26.52
C LYS A 272 -8.39 1.72 26.48
N SER A 273 -8.79 0.82 25.59
CA SER A 273 -8.16 -0.50 25.42
C SER A 273 -6.68 -0.39 25.01
N SER A 274 -6.36 0.53 24.09
CA SER A 274 -4.97 0.79 23.66
C SER A 274 -4.12 1.32 24.82
N ARG A 275 -4.63 2.30 25.58
CA ARG A 275 -3.95 2.86 26.75
C ARG A 275 -3.73 1.81 27.85
N GLU A 276 -4.76 1.03 28.19
CA GLU A 276 -4.66 -0.06 29.16
C GLU A 276 -3.63 -1.12 28.73
N TYR A 277 -3.57 -1.41 27.42
CA TYR A 277 -2.58 -2.33 26.87
C TYR A 277 -1.15 -1.78 27.04
N VAL A 278 -0.92 -0.50 26.75
CA VAL A 278 0.39 0.16 26.96
C VAL A 278 0.79 0.12 28.44
N HIS A 279 -0.11 0.50 29.36
CA HIS A 279 0.18 0.43 30.81
C HIS A 279 0.50 -0.99 31.28
N LYS A 280 -0.17 -1.99 30.70
CA LYS A 280 0.03 -3.39 31.06
C LYS A 280 1.34 -3.98 30.52
N THR A 281 1.79 -3.54 29.35
CA THR A 281 2.83 -4.27 28.58
C THR A 281 4.12 -3.49 28.36
N ALA A 282 4.08 -2.16 28.32
CA ALA A 282 5.26 -1.33 28.11
C ALA A 282 5.87 -0.84 29.43
N PRO A 283 7.18 -0.55 29.49
CA PRO A 283 7.83 0.04 30.67
C PRO A 283 7.23 1.40 31.02
N GLU A 284 7.05 1.67 32.32
CA GLU A 284 6.46 2.92 32.84
C GLU A 284 7.14 4.19 32.31
N LYS A 285 8.48 4.16 32.21
CA LYS A 285 9.29 5.26 31.67
C LYS A 285 8.93 5.69 30.23
N TYR A 286 8.16 4.88 29.49
CA TYR A 286 7.78 5.17 28.10
C TYR A 286 6.28 5.43 27.91
N TRP A 287 5.45 5.42 28.96
CA TRP A 287 4.01 5.63 28.81
C TRP A 287 3.65 6.96 28.14
N ASP A 288 4.27 8.05 28.57
CA ASP A 288 4.06 9.39 28.00
C ASP A 288 4.50 9.49 26.53
N LEU A 289 5.46 8.65 26.12
CA LEU A 289 5.93 8.58 24.74
C LEU A 289 5.04 7.69 23.86
N LEU A 290 4.32 6.73 24.43
CA LEU A 290 3.58 5.70 23.68
C LEU A 290 2.07 5.99 23.58
N ILE A 291 1.50 6.80 24.48
CA ILE A 291 0.05 7.08 24.52
C ILE A 291 -0.29 8.29 23.62
N PRO A 292 -1.04 8.11 22.52
CA PRO A 292 -1.39 9.21 21.64
C PRO A 292 -2.43 10.18 22.20
N GLN A 293 -2.35 11.44 21.77
CA GLN A 293 -3.28 12.53 22.12
C GLN A 293 -4.27 12.88 21.00
N TYR A 294 -4.50 11.94 20.06
CA TYR A 294 -5.41 12.12 18.93
C TYR A 294 -6.37 10.92 18.82
N ASP A 295 -7.51 11.12 18.15
CA ASP A 295 -8.57 10.13 17.99
C ASP A 295 -8.07 8.78 17.45
N PHE A 296 -8.55 7.68 18.03
CA PHE A 296 -8.30 6.35 17.49
C PHE A 296 -8.84 6.21 16.07
N GLY A 297 -8.01 5.65 15.19
CA GLY A 297 -8.33 5.51 13.78
C GLY A 297 -7.90 6.69 12.91
N CYS A 298 -7.56 7.87 13.45
CA CYS A 298 -7.02 8.99 12.66
C CYS A 298 -5.74 8.59 11.89
N LYS A 299 -4.84 7.86 12.55
CA LYS A 299 -3.67 7.22 11.93
C LYS A 299 -3.79 5.70 11.98
N ARG A 300 -2.99 5.02 11.15
CA ARG A 300 -2.88 3.56 11.17
C ARG A 300 -2.46 3.08 12.57
N ARG A 301 -3.21 2.09 13.07
CA ARG A 301 -2.97 1.37 14.34
C ARG A 301 -1.77 0.44 14.19
N LEU A 302 -1.03 0.23 15.27
CA LEU A 302 0.13 -0.67 15.27
C LEU A 302 -0.24 -1.95 16.03
N PHE A 303 -0.05 -3.08 15.37
CA PHE A 303 -0.29 -4.40 15.93
C PHE A 303 0.96 -4.87 16.67
N ASP A 304 0.88 -5.00 17.99
CA ASP A 304 2.01 -5.37 18.80
C ASP A 304 2.23 -6.88 18.78
N ARG A 305 3.38 -7.30 18.22
CA ARG A 305 3.88 -8.68 18.22
C ARG A 305 5.26 -8.77 18.87
N GLY A 306 5.42 -8.12 20.02
CA GLY A 306 6.65 -8.15 20.81
C GLY A 306 7.38 -6.81 20.91
N TYR A 307 6.80 -5.72 20.39
CA TYR A 307 7.35 -4.37 20.49
C TYR A 307 7.36 -3.85 21.93
N SER A 308 6.22 -3.89 22.64
CA SER A 308 6.20 -3.44 24.04
C SER A 308 7.14 -4.28 24.92
N ALA A 309 7.25 -5.58 24.63
CA ALA A 309 8.21 -6.47 25.30
C ALA A 309 9.68 -6.09 25.01
N ALA A 310 10.01 -5.74 23.77
CA ALA A 310 11.36 -5.32 23.38
C ALA A 310 11.82 -4.04 24.10
N LEU A 311 10.89 -3.14 24.45
CA LEU A 311 11.21 -1.90 25.18
C LEU A 311 11.66 -2.14 26.63
N HIS A 312 11.42 -3.31 27.21
CA HIS A 312 11.94 -3.68 28.54
C HIS A 312 13.42 -4.06 28.51
N ARG A 313 14.00 -4.34 27.35
CA ARG A 313 15.39 -4.77 27.24
C ARG A 313 16.32 -3.60 27.59
N ASN A 314 17.39 -3.89 28.34
CA ASN A 314 18.37 -2.88 28.75
C ASN A 314 19.12 -2.25 27.58
N ASN A 315 19.21 -2.95 26.44
CA ASN A 315 19.85 -2.45 25.22
C ASN A 315 18.92 -1.63 24.32
N VAL A 316 17.65 -1.42 24.70
CA VAL A 316 16.68 -0.66 23.89
C VAL A 316 16.31 0.63 24.61
N ARG A 317 16.46 1.75 23.89
CA ARG A 317 16.04 3.07 24.33
C ARG A 317 15.09 3.69 23.32
N LEU A 318 13.94 4.16 23.78
CA LEU A 318 13.03 5.01 23.02
C LEU A 318 13.22 6.48 23.43
N THR A 319 13.27 7.38 22.46
CA THR A 319 13.36 8.83 22.68
C THR A 319 12.49 9.61 21.69
N SER A 320 11.91 10.72 22.15
CA SER A 320 11.22 11.72 21.34
C SER A 320 12.04 12.99 21.13
N ASP A 321 13.27 13.03 21.63
CA ASP A 321 14.18 14.15 21.45
C ASP A 321 14.56 14.30 19.96
N PRO A 322 14.24 15.44 19.31
CA PRO A 322 14.49 15.61 17.88
C PRO A 322 15.98 15.52 17.54
N ILE A 323 16.27 15.01 16.34
CA ILE A 323 17.63 14.97 15.82
C ILE A 323 18.04 16.40 15.40
N ALA A 324 19.14 16.90 15.96
CA ALA A 324 19.72 18.20 15.61
C ALA A 324 20.70 18.08 14.45
N GLU A 325 21.65 17.14 14.54
CA GLU A 325 22.62 16.85 13.49
C GLU A 325 23.10 15.39 13.55
N VAL A 326 23.68 14.92 12.47
CA VAL A 326 24.40 13.66 12.38
C VAL A 326 25.89 13.97 12.26
N LYS A 327 26.69 13.34 13.12
CA LYS A 327 28.16 13.38 13.13
C LYS A 327 28.71 12.09 12.55
N PRO A 328 30.03 11.97 12.30
CA PRO A 328 30.61 10.79 11.67
C PRO A 328 30.23 9.43 12.29
N ARG A 329 30.09 9.36 13.62
CA ARG A 329 29.78 8.11 14.37
C ARG A 329 28.71 8.29 15.44
N SER A 330 27.89 9.32 15.33
CA SER A 330 26.90 9.66 16.35
C SER A 330 25.76 10.53 15.80
N ILE A 331 24.66 10.56 16.54
CA ILE A 331 23.52 11.45 16.30
C ILE A 331 23.44 12.39 17.50
N VAL A 332 23.40 13.70 17.23
CA VAL A 332 23.21 14.72 18.25
C VAL A 332 21.74 15.11 18.29
N THR A 333 21.16 15.10 19.48
CA THR A 333 19.77 15.51 19.69
C THR A 333 19.67 17.01 20.00
N GLN A 334 18.45 17.55 19.98
CA GLN A 334 18.23 18.96 20.29
C GLN A 334 18.51 19.30 21.77
N SER A 335 18.41 18.34 22.68
CA SER A 335 18.85 18.55 24.07
C SER A 335 20.38 18.59 24.24
N GLY A 336 21.14 18.30 23.18
CA GLY A 336 22.60 18.28 23.18
C GLY A 336 23.21 16.92 23.53
N GLU A 337 22.38 15.87 23.66
CA GLU A 337 22.89 14.52 23.87
C GLU A 337 23.52 13.98 22.58
N GLU A 338 24.72 13.40 22.70
CA GLU A 338 25.38 12.72 21.60
C GLU A 338 25.27 11.20 21.75
N ILE A 339 24.54 10.57 20.81
CA ILE A 339 24.21 9.15 20.82
C ILE A 339 25.09 8.44 19.80
N PRO A 340 26.03 7.56 20.22
CA PRO A 340 26.87 6.83 19.29
C PRO A 340 26.06 5.87 18.41
N ALA A 341 26.38 5.82 17.11
CA ALA A 341 25.71 4.97 16.13
C ALA A 341 26.70 4.45 15.07
N ASP A 342 26.66 3.15 14.83
CA ASP A 342 27.39 2.48 13.75
C ASP A 342 26.50 2.25 12.51
N LEU A 343 25.19 2.26 12.72
CA LEU A 343 24.17 1.99 11.71
C LEU A 343 22.93 2.85 11.99
N ILE A 344 22.39 3.48 10.94
CA ILE A 344 21.11 4.18 10.97
C ILE A 344 20.09 3.39 10.15
N LEU A 345 19.03 2.92 10.79
CA LEU A 345 17.91 2.24 10.16
C LEU A 345 16.72 3.19 10.01
N LEU A 346 16.37 3.51 8.77
CA LEU A 346 15.25 4.39 8.45
C LEU A 346 13.96 3.58 8.34
N ALA A 347 13.09 3.76 9.33
CA ALA A 347 11.70 3.32 9.32
C ALA A 347 10.77 4.53 9.15
N THR A 348 11.14 5.43 8.25
CA THR A 348 10.56 6.77 8.03
C THR A 348 9.30 6.75 7.16
N GLY A 349 8.91 5.59 6.64
CA GLY A 349 7.71 5.41 5.83
C GLY A 349 7.97 5.64 4.34
N PHE A 350 6.95 6.11 3.63
CA PHE A 350 6.96 6.21 2.17
C PHE A 350 6.55 7.60 1.71
N ALA A 351 7.19 8.06 0.64
CA ALA A 351 6.79 9.22 -0.13
C ALA A 351 5.58 8.85 -1.00
N LEU A 352 4.56 9.71 -0.99
CA LEU A 352 3.29 9.53 -1.69
C LEU A 352 3.34 10.08 -3.13
N THR A 353 4.42 9.71 -3.84
CA THR A 353 4.83 10.26 -5.15
C THR A 353 4.53 9.32 -6.32
N HIS A 354 3.79 8.24 -6.09
CA HIS A 354 3.42 7.25 -7.12
C HIS A 354 2.52 7.82 -8.23
N TYR A 355 2.01 9.04 -8.04
CA TYR A 355 1.27 9.80 -9.03
C TYR A 355 2.06 10.96 -9.63
N GLU A 356 3.39 10.94 -9.61
CA GLU A 356 4.20 12.00 -10.26
C GLU A 356 4.59 11.65 -11.69
N THR A 357 4.42 10.40 -12.11
CA THR A 357 4.71 9.93 -13.46
C THR A 357 3.83 10.63 -14.49
N HIS A 358 4.41 11.12 -15.59
CA HIS A 358 3.68 11.94 -16.56
C HIS A 358 2.54 11.18 -17.23
N LEU A 359 1.32 11.74 -17.17
CA LEU A 359 0.15 11.14 -17.81
C LEU A 359 -0.64 12.22 -18.55
N ARG A 360 -0.87 12.00 -19.86
CA ARG A 360 -1.62 12.91 -20.73
C ARG A 360 -2.81 12.20 -21.37
N GLY A 361 -4.01 12.69 -21.11
CA GLY A 361 -5.25 12.24 -21.73
C GLY A 361 -5.54 12.94 -23.07
N ARG A 362 -6.82 13.00 -23.43
CA ARG A 362 -7.32 13.63 -24.65
C ARG A 362 -6.81 15.06 -24.82
N HIS A 363 -6.52 15.44 -26.06
CA HIS A 363 -6.06 16.77 -26.42
C HIS A 363 -4.82 17.24 -25.63
N GLY A 364 -4.00 16.30 -25.14
CA GLY A 364 -2.78 16.57 -24.40
C GLY A 364 -2.95 17.00 -22.94
N ARG A 365 -4.20 17.00 -22.42
CA ARG A 365 -4.52 17.38 -21.04
C ARG A 365 -3.75 16.49 -20.05
N THR A 366 -3.02 17.12 -19.15
CA THR A 366 -2.27 16.43 -18.09
C THR A 366 -3.18 15.99 -16.95
N ARG A 367 -2.77 14.96 -16.21
CA ARG A 367 -3.46 14.54 -14.98
C ARG A 367 -3.45 15.64 -13.92
N GLU A 368 -2.39 16.42 -13.86
CA GLU A 368 -2.25 17.52 -12.92
C GLU A 368 -3.28 18.63 -13.22
N GLU A 369 -3.47 18.99 -14.49
CA GLU A 369 -4.55 19.90 -14.93
C GLU A 369 -5.94 19.33 -14.61
N HIS A 370 -6.14 18.02 -14.82
CA HIS A 370 -7.39 17.35 -14.44
C HIS A 370 -7.67 17.53 -12.94
N TRP A 371 -6.73 17.13 -12.08
CA TRP A 371 -6.90 17.24 -10.63
C TRP A 371 -7.06 18.65 -10.11
N HIS A 372 -6.41 19.63 -10.75
CA HIS A 372 -6.62 21.04 -10.44
C HIS A 372 -8.09 21.45 -10.63
N GLN A 373 -8.79 20.93 -11.66
CA GLN A 373 -10.21 21.21 -11.90
C GLN A 373 -11.16 20.60 -10.85
N TYR A 374 -10.73 19.56 -10.13
CA TYR A 374 -11.50 18.92 -9.06
C TYR A 374 -11.06 19.39 -7.66
N GLY A 375 -10.02 20.23 -7.57
CA GLY A 375 -9.47 20.75 -6.31
C GLY A 375 -8.88 19.68 -5.40
N SER A 376 -8.57 18.48 -5.93
CA SER A 376 -7.88 17.38 -5.23
C SER A 376 -7.48 16.31 -6.24
N LYS A 377 -6.58 15.39 -5.86
CA LYS A 377 -6.38 14.17 -6.64
C LYS A 377 -7.70 13.39 -6.64
N ALA A 378 -8.30 13.22 -7.81
CA ALA A 378 -9.63 12.66 -7.98
C ALA A 378 -9.61 11.52 -9.00
N ALA A 379 -10.44 10.50 -8.76
CA ALA A 379 -10.74 9.45 -9.71
C ALA A 379 -12.12 8.88 -9.39
N PHE A 380 -12.96 8.71 -10.41
CA PHE A 380 -14.26 8.08 -10.28
C PHE A 380 -14.10 6.64 -9.78
N LYS A 381 -14.79 6.34 -8.67
CA LYS A 381 -14.72 5.04 -7.95
C LYS A 381 -13.28 4.56 -7.70
N SER A 382 -12.34 5.50 -7.55
CA SER A 382 -10.92 5.24 -7.39
C SER A 382 -10.24 4.50 -8.56
N ILE A 383 -10.88 4.40 -9.73
CA ILE A 383 -10.35 3.65 -10.88
C ILE A 383 -10.18 4.45 -12.16
N ALA A 384 -10.93 5.53 -12.42
CA ALA A 384 -10.88 6.22 -13.72
C ALA A 384 -10.99 7.74 -13.63
N MET A 385 -10.60 8.43 -14.70
CA MET A 385 -10.68 9.89 -14.83
C MET A 385 -11.30 10.24 -16.19
N SER A 386 -12.21 11.21 -16.21
CA SER A 386 -12.73 11.75 -17.47
C SER A 386 -11.63 12.48 -18.23
N GLY A 387 -11.62 12.36 -19.55
CA GLY A 387 -10.52 12.79 -20.43
C GLY A 387 -9.36 11.78 -20.53
N PHE A 388 -9.40 10.65 -19.81
CA PHE A 388 -8.38 9.59 -19.84
C PHE A 388 -9.01 8.24 -20.25
N PRO A 389 -9.49 8.11 -21.50
CA PRO A 389 -10.16 6.90 -21.98
C PRO A 389 -9.24 5.67 -21.89
N ASN A 390 -9.82 4.51 -21.63
CA ASN A 390 -9.13 3.22 -21.48
C ASN A 390 -7.99 3.18 -20.44
N PHE A 391 -7.84 4.21 -19.61
CA PHE A 391 -6.88 4.24 -18.52
C PHE A 391 -7.58 3.94 -17.19
N PHE A 392 -7.00 3.02 -16.42
CA PHE A 392 -7.54 2.64 -15.13
C PHE A 392 -6.45 2.58 -14.05
N TYR A 393 -6.77 3.06 -12.86
CA TYR A 393 -6.03 2.75 -11.64
C TYR A 393 -6.56 1.48 -10.99
N VAL A 394 -5.66 0.70 -10.39
CA VAL A 394 -6.00 -0.24 -9.32
C VAL A 394 -5.42 0.34 -8.03
N LEU A 395 -6.30 0.67 -7.08
CA LEU A 395 -5.99 1.52 -5.92
C LEU A 395 -5.60 2.95 -6.31
N GLY A 396 -6.47 3.62 -7.08
CA GLY A 396 -6.32 5.05 -7.39
C GLY A 396 -6.58 5.98 -6.19
N PRO A 397 -6.71 7.29 -6.42
CA PRO A 397 -7.07 8.25 -5.38
C PRO A 397 -8.29 7.79 -4.57
N ASN A 398 -8.26 8.03 -3.26
CA ASN A 398 -9.31 7.68 -2.30
C ASN A 398 -9.68 6.18 -2.24
N SER A 399 -8.73 5.28 -2.53
CA SER A 399 -8.92 3.83 -2.42
C SER A 399 -8.47 3.21 -1.09
N GLY A 400 -7.84 3.99 -0.20
CA GLY A 400 -7.23 3.46 1.02
C GLY A 400 -8.26 3.06 2.07
N GLY A 401 -8.52 1.76 2.22
CA GLY A 401 -9.30 1.22 3.33
C GLY A 401 -8.51 1.12 4.66
N VAL A 402 -9.25 1.13 5.78
CA VAL A 402 -8.67 1.29 7.14
C VAL A 402 -8.98 0.12 8.09
N HIS A 403 -9.89 -0.77 7.71
CA HIS A 403 -10.43 -1.79 8.60
C HIS A 403 -10.46 -3.21 8.01
N THR A 404 -10.47 -3.38 6.69
CA THR A 404 -10.44 -4.68 6.01
C THR A 404 -9.23 -4.87 5.10
N SER A 405 -9.10 -6.07 4.52
CA SER A 405 -8.01 -6.43 3.62
C SER A 405 -7.98 -5.57 2.36
N THR A 406 -6.81 -5.04 2.02
CA THR A 406 -6.57 -4.35 0.73
C THR A 406 -6.78 -5.30 -0.46
N THR A 407 -6.53 -6.60 -0.30
CA THR A 407 -6.76 -7.59 -1.37
C THR A 407 -8.22 -7.63 -1.82
N PHE A 408 -9.17 -7.50 -0.89
CA PHE A 408 -10.60 -7.42 -1.21
C PHE A 408 -10.95 -6.17 -2.03
N GLN A 409 -10.34 -5.03 -1.68
CA GLN A 409 -10.54 -3.77 -2.40
C GLN A 409 -9.96 -3.87 -3.82
N ILE A 410 -8.75 -4.42 -3.95
CA ILE A 410 -8.11 -4.70 -5.24
C ILE A 410 -9.00 -5.58 -6.12
N GLU A 411 -9.49 -6.71 -5.61
CA GLU A 411 -10.37 -7.60 -6.38
C GLU A 411 -11.65 -6.88 -6.81
N SER A 412 -12.26 -6.08 -5.93
CA SER A 412 -13.46 -5.30 -6.27
C SER A 412 -13.20 -4.29 -7.40
N TYR A 413 -12.07 -3.58 -7.37
CA TYR A 413 -11.70 -2.65 -8.44
C TYR A 413 -11.37 -3.37 -9.75
N VAL A 414 -10.62 -4.48 -9.67
CA VAL A 414 -10.27 -5.25 -10.86
C VAL A 414 -11.51 -5.85 -11.51
N ASP A 415 -12.43 -6.43 -10.74
CA ASP A 415 -13.66 -7.01 -11.29
C ASP A 415 -14.49 -5.97 -12.05
N MET A 416 -14.57 -4.74 -11.52
CA MET A 416 -15.20 -3.62 -12.22
C MET A 416 -14.45 -3.25 -13.52
N ILE A 417 -13.11 -3.12 -13.47
CA ILE A 417 -12.29 -2.80 -14.66
C ILE A 417 -12.47 -3.87 -15.73
N ILE A 418 -12.39 -5.16 -15.36
CA ILE A 418 -12.56 -6.31 -16.26
C ILE A 418 -13.93 -6.24 -16.95
N ALA A 419 -14.99 -5.95 -16.21
CA ALA A 419 -16.33 -5.78 -16.78
C ALA A 419 -16.41 -4.59 -17.77
N LEU A 420 -15.77 -3.47 -17.44
CA LEU A 420 -15.78 -2.24 -18.26
C LEU A 420 -15.00 -2.36 -19.55
N ILE A 421 -13.85 -3.04 -19.54
CA ILE A 421 -13.01 -3.16 -20.73
C ILE A 421 -13.55 -4.20 -21.72
N ARG A 422 -14.53 -5.01 -21.33
CA ARG A 422 -15.10 -6.08 -22.17
C ARG A 422 -15.49 -5.61 -23.58
N PRO A 423 -16.24 -4.51 -23.78
CA PRO A 423 -16.60 -4.08 -25.14
C PRO A 423 -15.37 -3.67 -25.96
N VAL A 424 -14.34 -3.12 -25.32
CA VAL A 424 -13.07 -2.80 -25.98
C VAL A 424 -12.35 -4.10 -26.39
N LEU A 425 -12.19 -5.06 -25.48
CA LEU A 425 -11.55 -6.35 -25.78
C LEU A 425 -12.25 -7.13 -26.89
N LEU A 426 -13.59 -7.07 -26.94
CA LEU A 426 -14.41 -7.72 -27.97
C LEU A 426 -14.52 -6.91 -29.28
N ASN A 427 -13.80 -5.78 -29.40
CA ASN A 427 -13.85 -4.88 -30.56
C ASN A 427 -15.26 -4.32 -30.85
N GLN A 428 -16.10 -4.20 -29.83
CA GLN A 428 -17.45 -3.60 -29.91
C GLN A 428 -17.43 -2.08 -29.66
N ALA A 429 -16.36 -1.61 -29.00
CA ALA A 429 -16.02 -0.21 -28.82
C ALA A 429 -14.50 -0.03 -29.00
N ALA A 430 -14.08 1.14 -29.45
CA ALA A 430 -12.67 1.51 -29.46
C ALA A 430 -12.20 1.99 -28.09
N LEU A 431 -13.09 2.64 -27.33
CA LEU A 431 -12.78 3.14 -26.00
C LEU A 431 -13.97 3.09 -25.03
N VAL A 432 -13.62 3.13 -23.75
CA VAL A 432 -14.52 3.33 -22.61
C VAL A 432 -13.99 4.49 -21.76
N GLU A 433 -14.89 5.38 -21.34
CA GLU A 433 -14.55 6.59 -20.58
C GLU A 433 -15.66 6.91 -19.56
N VAL A 434 -15.30 7.45 -18.40
CA VAL A 434 -16.30 7.90 -17.41
C VAL A 434 -16.90 9.25 -17.82
N LYS A 435 -18.20 9.42 -17.58
CA LYS A 435 -18.88 10.72 -17.78
C LYS A 435 -18.31 11.76 -16.81
N VAL A 436 -18.03 12.96 -17.32
CA VAL A 436 -17.56 14.11 -16.52
C VAL A 436 -18.49 14.41 -15.34
N GLY A 437 -19.82 14.34 -15.57
CA GLY A 437 -20.83 14.53 -14.53
C GLY A 437 -20.72 13.49 -13.41
N SER A 438 -20.64 12.20 -13.75
CA SER A 438 -20.51 11.10 -12.78
C SER A 438 -19.22 11.23 -11.95
N GLU A 439 -18.09 11.62 -12.54
CA GLU A 439 -16.85 11.84 -11.79
C GLU A 439 -16.97 13.01 -10.79
N ARG A 440 -17.63 14.10 -11.20
CA ARG A 440 -17.83 15.27 -10.33
C ARG A 440 -18.76 14.95 -9.17
N GLU A 441 -19.92 14.37 -9.46
CA GLU A 441 -20.89 13.95 -8.44
C GLU A 441 -20.26 12.97 -7.44
N TYR A 442 -19.51 11.98 -7.91
CA TYR A 442 -18.80 11.04 -7.04
C TYR A 442 -17.74 11.74 -6.17
N THR A 443 -16.97 12.67 -6.74
CA THR A 443 -15.94 13.41 -5.99
C THR A 443 -16.56 14.23 -4.87
N ASP A 444 -17.69 14.90 -5.14
CA ASP A 444 -18.39 15.70 -4.14
C ASP A 444 -19.02 14.81 -3.06
N GLU A 445 -19.67 13.70 -3.44
CA GLU A 445 -20.22 12.72 -2.50
C GLU A 445 -19.12 12.11 -1.60
N LEU A 446 -17.98 11.78 -2.19
CA LEU A 446 -16.84 11.19 -1.50
C LEU A 446 -16.26 12.12 -0.44
N HIS A 447 -16.00 13.39 -0.77
CA HIS A 447 -15.48 14.34 0.23
C HIS A 447 -16.51 14.65 1.31
N ALA A 448 -17.79 14.78 0.95
CA ALA A 448 -18.87 14.92 1.94
C ALA A 448 -18.98 13.70 2.88
N ALA A 449 -18.66 12.49 2.40
CA ALA A 449 -18.58 11.30 3.23
C ALA A 449 -17.32 11.28 4.10
N ILE A 450 -16.16 11.70 3.60
CA ILE A 450 -14.91 11.82 4.38
C ILE A 450 -15.09 12.78 5.56
N ASP A 451 -15.78 13.92 5.36
CA ASP A 451 -16.04 14.91 6.42
C ASP A 451 -16.86 14.36 7.60
N ARG A 452 -17.56 13.23 7.38
CA ARG A 452 -18.31 12.51 8.42
C ARG A 452 -17.48 11.45 9.14
N THR A 453 -16.18 11.35 8.83
CA THR A 453 -15.25 10.38 9.44
C THR A 453 -14.18 11.08 10.29
N VAL A 454 -13.37 10.30 10.99
CA VAL A 454 -12.17 10.79 11.70
C VAL A 454 -11.02 11.19 10.77
N HIS A 455 -11.20 11.05 9.47
CA HIS A 455 -10.18 11.34 8.45
C HIS A 455 -10.35 12.69 7.76
N ASP A 456 -11.21 13.54 8.33
CA ASP A 456 -11.36 14.94 7.96
C ASP A 456 -10.07 15.75 8.24
N SER A 457 -10.14 17.04 7.96
CA SER A 457 -9.01 17.97 8.12
C SER A 457 -8.49 18.11 9.56
N SER A 458 -9.23 17.67 10.57
CA SER A 458 -8.80 17.77 11.98
C SER A 458 -7.78 16.70 12.37
N CYS A 459 -7.68 15.61 11.61
CA CYS A 459 -6.69 14.58 11.82
C CYS A 459 -5.36 14.98 11.16
N SER A 460 -4.30 15.22 11.92
CA SER A 460 -2.97 15.48 11.35
C SER A 460 -2.42 14.21 10.68
N SER A 461 -2.74 14.04 9.40
CA SER A 461 -2.37 12.88 8.57
C SER A 461 -1.59 13.32 7.35
N PHE A 462 -0.64 12.51 6.92
CA PHE A 462 0.14 12.74 5.70
C PHE A 462 -0.69 12.50 4.41
N PHE A 463 -1.93 12.04 4.55
CA PHE A 463 -2.90 11.88 3.46
C PHE A 463 -3.69 13.16 3.12
N ILE A 464 -3.55 14.21 3.94
CA ILE A 464 -4.21 15.48 3.69
C ILE A 464 -3.31 16.34 2.82
N ASP A 465 -3.88 16.83 1.72
CA ASP A 465 -3.21 17.82 0.90
C ASP A 465 -3.15 19.15 1.66
N LYS A 466 -1.94 19.71 1.79
CA LYS A 466 -1.73 20.93 2.59
C LYS A 466 -2.32 22.20 1.94
N LEU A 467 -2.52 22.19 0.63
CA LEU A 467 -3.06 23.33 -0.12
C LEU A 467 -4.59 23.32 -0.09
N THR A 468 -5.19 22.14 -0.25
CA THR A 468 -6.65 22.01 -0.40
C THR A 468 -7.35 21.59 0.89
N GLY A 469 -6.61 21.06 1.87
CA GLY A 469 -7.16 20.52 3.11
C GLY A 469 -7.93 19.21 2.94
N LYS A 470 -7.99 18.67 1.72
CA LYS A 470 -8.74 17.45 1.38
C LYS A 470 -7.89 16.19 1.58
N ASN A 471 -8.53 15.14 2.06
CA ASN A 471 -7.95 13.80 2.11
C ASN A 471 -8.07 13.13 0.74
N TRP A 472 -6.96 12.85 0.09
CA TRP A 472 -6.94 12.28 -1.26
C TRP A 472 -6.64 10.77 -1.28
N PHE A 473 -6.45 10.14 -0.11
CA PHE A 473 -6.01 8.76 -0.01
C PHE A 473 -7.08 7.80 0.48
N LEU A 474 -7.88 8.21 1.47
CA LEU A 474 -8.75 7.29 2.19
C LEU A 474 -10.13 7.14 1.54
N TYR A 475 -10.67 5.93 1.64
CA TYR A 475 -12.01 5.55 1.20
C TYR A 475 -12.99 5.66 2.40
N PRO A 476 -14.09 6.43 2.31
CA PRO A 476 -14.90 6.76 3.47
C PRO A 476 -16.01 5.75 3.80
N TRP A 477 -16.29 4.79 2.91
CA TRP A 477 -17.36 3.81 3.09
C TRP A 477 -16.86 2.42 3.48
N ASN A 478 -17.79 1.54 3.83
CA ASN A 478 -17.48 0.18 4.24
C ASN A 478 -17.24 -0.75 3.03
N SER A 479 -16.79 -1.97 3.30
CA SER A 479 -16.41 -2.93 2.26
C SER A 479 -17.62 -3.43 1.47
N LEU A 480 -18.79 -3.52 2.11
CA LEU A 480 -20.03 -3.91 1.42
C LEU A 480 -20.49 -2.84 0.42
N HIS A 481 -20.36 -1.56 0.78
CA HIS A 481 -20.63 -0.45 -0.13
C HIS A 481 -19.68 -0.52 -1.32
N LEU A 482 -18.38 -0.71 -1.09
CA LEU A 482 -17.40 -0.86 -2.17
C LEU A 482 -17.79 -1.99 -3.12
N TRP A 483 -18.05 -3.18 -2.59
CA TRP A 483 -18.44 -4.34 -3.39
C TRP A 483 -19.70 -4.07 -4.21
N ARG A 484 -20.76 -3.54 -3.58
CA ARG A 484 -22.00 -3.20 -4.29
C ARG A 484 -21.76 -2.16 -5.39
N SER A 485 -20.97 -1.12 -5.11
CA SER A 485 -20.70 -0.01 -6.05
C SER A 485 -19.88 -0.45 -7.27
N THR A 486 -19.12 -1.53 -7.14
CA THR A 486 -18.24 -2.09 -8.18
C THR A 486 -18.87 -3.25 -8.95
N HIS A 487 -19.91 -3.90 -8.40
CA HIS A 487 -20.54 -5.09 -9.01
C HIS A 487 -21.95 -4.84 -9.56
N TRP A 488 -22.65 -3.78 -9.13
CA TRP A 488 -24.01 -3.47 -9.56
C TRP A 488 -24.09 -2.23 -10.44
N LYS A 489 -24.90 -2.30 -11.50
CA LYS A 489 -25.20 -1.18 -12.43
C LYS A 489 -23.94 -0.47 -12.98
N ILE A 490 -22.91 -1.25 -13.31
CA ILE A 490 -21.58 -0.73 -13.67
C ILE A 490 -21.63 0.21 -14.89
N SER A 491 -22.48 -0.03 -15.88
CA SER A 491 -22.44 0.65 -17.18
C SER A 491 -23.07 2.05 -17.23
N ALA A 492 -23.86 2.46 -16.23
CA ALA A 492 -24.65 3.70 -16.32
C ALA A 492 -23.80 4.98 -16.41
N ASP A 493 -22.60 4.95 -15.82
CA ASP A 493 -21.70 6.10 -15.69
C ASP A 493 -20.64 6.20 -16.81
N TRP A 494 -20.71 5.31 -17.80
CA TRP A 494 -19.65 5.13 -18.79
C TRP A 494 -20.14 5.41 -20.22
N ILE A 495 -19.23 5.94 -21.03
CA ILE A 495 -19.39 6.23 -22.44
C ILE A 495 -18.55 5.20 -23.20
N TYR A 496 -19.12 4.62 -24.25
CA TYR A 496 -18.42 3.75 -25.19
C TYR A 496 -18.48 4.37 -26.57
N GLU A 497 -17.34 4.56 -27.21
CA GLU A 497 -17.25 5.10 -28.57
C GLU A 497 -16.73 4.03 -29.52
N ARG A 498 -17.29 3.98 -30.72
CA ARG A 498 -16.87 3.06 -31.79
C ARG A 498 -15.72 3.62 -32.58
#